data_AF-A0AAV0WIU0-F1
#
_entry.id   AF-A0AAV0WIU0-F1
#
_cell.length_a   1.000
_cell.length_b   1.000
_cell.length_c   1.000
_cell.angle_alpha   90.00
_cell.angle_beta   90.00
_cell.angle_gamma   90.00
#
_symmetry.space_group_name_H-M   'P 1'
#
loop_
_entity.id
_entity.type
_entity.pdbx_description
1 polymer ?
#
loop_
_entity_poly.entity_id
_entity_poly.type
_entity_poly.pdbx_seq_one_letter_code
_entity_poly.pdbx_strand_id
1 'polypeptide(L)'
;MKLVRLGKVRQDHIRPLKIIFQSKDEPINFIRGFTDAKLGGAMFPTNFRIVRDKTVYERGLLRSCHSELDRRAESGEVGLRIRYVNGVPKIIQDNSKNRVPGSGSNHQPQP
;
A
#
# COMPACT_ATOMS: atom_id res chain seq x y z
N MET A 1 9.30 -5.18 -22.99
CA MET A 1 9.03 -5.29 -21.53
C MET A 1 10.08 -6.18 -20.87
N LYS A 2 10.58 -5.82 -19.68
CA LYS A 2 11.56 -6.61 -18.91
C LYS A 2 11.03 -6.94 -17.51
N LEU A 3 11.23 -8.16 -17.04
CA LEU A 3 10.81 -8.64 -15.73
C LEU A 3 12.04 -9.00 -14.88
N VAL A 4 12.08 -8.54 -13.63
CA VAL A 4 13.20 -8.80 -12.70
C VAL A 4 12.67 -9.07 -11.31
N ARG A 5 13.18 -10.10 -10.61
CA ARG A 5 12.90 -10.29 -9.17
C ARG A 5 13.84 -9.43 -8.33
N LEU A 6 13.29 -8.72 -7.34
CA LEU A 6 14.07 -7.87 -6.45
C LEU A 6 14.53 -8.64 -5.20
N GLY A 7 15.79 -8.43 -4.79
CA GLY A 7 16.36 -8.99 -3.56
C GLY A 7 16.95 -10.41 -3.70
N LYS A 8 17.54 -10.89 -2.59
CA LYS A 8 18.16 -12.21 -2.47
C LYS A 8 17.11 -13.31 -2.33
N VAL A 9 17.41 -14.52 -2.82
CA VAL A 9 16.55 -15.70 -2.65
C VAL A 9 16.51 -16.07 -1.17
N ARG A 10 15.31 -16.31 -0.63
CA ARG A 10 15.05 -16.82 0.73
C ARG A 10 13.87 -17.80 0.62
N GLN A 11 13.89 -18.89 1.38
CA GLN A 11 12.85 -19.92 1.31
C GLN A 11 11.48 -19.39 1.78
N ASP A 12 11.45 -18.55 2.81
CA ASP A 12 10.19 -18.10 3.44
C ASP A 12 9.65 -16.76 2.92
N HIS A 13 10.21 -16.23 1.81
CA HIS A 13 9.84 -14.90 1.34
C HIS A 13 9.65 -14.83 -0.18
N ILE A 14 8.43 -14.49 -0.60
CA ILE A 14 8.13 -14.22 -2.01
C ILE A 14 8.77 -12.90 -2.42
N ARG A 15 9.76 -12.95 -3.30
CA ARG A 15 10.43 -11.75 -3.81
C ARG A 15 9.51 -10.90 -4.68
N PRO A 16 9.50 -9.56 -4.52
CA PRO A 16 8.78 -8.68 -5.42
C PRO A 16 9.24 -8.83 -6.88
N LEU A 17 8.32 -8.64 -7.82
CA LEU A 17 8.59 -8.61 -9.25
C LEU A 17 8.57 -7.15 -9.73
N LYS A 18 9.69 -6.68 -10.31
CA LYS A 18 9.79 -5.40 -10.99
C LYS A 18 9.53 -5.60 -12.47
N ILE A 19 8.52 -4.89 -12.98
CA ILE A 19 8.16 -4.84 -14.40
C ILE A 19 8.68 -3.51 -14.95
N ILE A 20 9.49 -3.58 -16.00
CA ILE A 20 10.07 -2.43 -16.68
C ILE A 20 9.45 -2.34 -18.07
N PHE A 21 8.66 -1.29 -18.26
CA PHE A 21 7.96 -0.97 -19.50
C PHE A 21 8.86 -0.19 -20.45
N GLN A 22 8.52 -0.20 -21.74
CA GLN A 22 9.30 0.53 -22.76
C GLN A 22 8.85 1.99 -22.87
N SER A 23 7.55 2.24 -22.67
CA SER A 23 6.96 3.58 -22.63
C SER A 23 6.57 3.98 -21.21
N LYS A 24 6.47 5.29 -20.99
CA LYS A 24 6.00 5.88 -19.72
C LYS A 24 4.50 5.70 -19.50
N ASP A 25 3.72 5.53 -20.55
CA ASP A 25 2.25 5.44 -20.46
C ASP A 25 1.75 4.03 -20.15
N GLU A 26 2.49 3.01 -20.61
CA GLU A 26 2.20 1.60 -20.34
C GLU A 26 2.00 1.28 -18.84
N PRO A 27 2.90 1.67 -17.91
CA PRO A 27 2.70 1.38 -16.49
C PRO A 27 1.49 2.09 -15.90
N ILE A 28 1.12 3.27 -16.42
CA ILE A 28 -0.05 4.03 -15.96
C ILE A 28 -1.32 3.27 -16.35
N ASN A 29 -1.42 2.87 -17.62
CA ASN A 29 -2.55 2.09 -18.13
C ASN A 29 -2.64 0.71 -17.46
N PHE A 30 -1.50 0.08 -17.19
CA PHE A 30 -1.43 -1.22 -16.51
C PHE A 30 -1.98 -1.14 -15.07
N ILE A 31 -1.54 -0.15 -14.28
CA ILE A 31 -2.02 0.04 -12.91
C ILE A 31 -3.51 0.42 -12.90
N ARG A 32 -3.95 1.25 -13.84
CA ARG A 32 -5.36 1.61 -14.00
C ARG A 32 -6.20 0.38 -14.31
N GLY A 33 -5.83 -0.42 -15.31
CA GLY A 33 -6.55 -1.65 -15.65
C GLY A 33 -6.62 -2.65 -14.50
N PHE A 34 -5.55 -2.79 -13.71
CA PHE A 34 -5.58 -3.59 -12.48
C PHE A 34 -6.59 -3.05 -11.46
N THR A 35 -6.63 -1.73 -11.27
CA THR A 35 -7.55 -1.08 -10.33
C THR A 35 -8.99 -1.24 -10.79
N ASP A 36 -9.26 -1.00 -12.07
CA ASP A 36 -10.58 -1.14 -12.67
C ASP A 36 -11.08 -2.59 -12.56
N ALA A 37 -10.24 -3.58 -12.87
CA ALA A 37 -10.59 -4.99 -12.72
C ALA A 37 -10.90 -5.36 -11.26
N LYS A 38 -10.09 -4.88 -10.31
CA LYS A 38 -10.31 -5.12 -8.88
C LYS A 38 -11.62 -4.50 -8.39
N LEU A 39 -11.94 -3.29 -8.83
CA LEU A 39 -13.20 -2.62 -8.49
C LEU A 39 -14.40 -3.29 -9.19
N GLY A 40 -14.19 -3.84 -10.37
CA GLY A 40 -15.17 -4.64 -11.12
C GLY A 40 -15.40 -6.06 -10.57
N GLY A 41 -14.79 -6.42 -9.43
CA GLY A 41 -15.01 -7.70 -8.77
C GLY A 41 -14.07 -8.82 -9.20
N ALA A 42 -13.04 -8.55 -10.00
CA ALA A 42 -12.03 -9.55 -10.31
C ALA A 42 -11.32 -10.03 -9.04
N MET A 43 -11.21 -11.35 -8.88
CA MET A 43 -10.52 -11.95 -7.75
C MET A 43 -9.02 -12.04 -8.02
N PHE A 44 -8.23 -11.56 -7.07
CA PHE A 44 -6.77 -11.70 -7.05
C PHE A 44 -6.36 -12.49 -5.81
N PRO A 45 -5.19 -13.16 -5.83
CA PRO A 45 -4.68 -13.85 -4.65
C PRO A 45 -4.59 -12.92 -3.43
N THR A 46 -4.79 -13.48 -2.25
CA THR A 46 -4.64 -12.76 -0.99
C THR A 46 -3.25 -12.13 -0.91
N ASN A 47 -3.19 -10.88 -0.44
CA ASN A 47 -1.95 -10.08 -0.35
C ASN A 47 -1.27 -9.76 -1.70
N PHE A 48 -1.91 -10.03 -2.83
CA PHE A 48 -1.42 -9.58 -4.13
C PHE A 48 -1.59 -8.07 -4.30
N ARG A 49 -0.50 -7.38 -4.65
CA ARG A 49 -0.48 -5.93 -4.84
C ARG A 49 0.35 -5.56 -6.06
N ILE A 50 -0.21 -4.69 -6.89
CA ILE A 50 0.53 -3.99 -7.95
C ILE A 50 0.64 -2.53 -7.52
N VAL A 51 1.88 -2.05 -7.41
CA VAL A 51 2.16 -0.68 -6.99
C VAL A 51 3.20 -0.07 -7.92
N ARG A 52 3.09 1.25 -8.13
CA ARG A 52 4.14 2.02 -8.82
C ARG A 52 5.41 2.02 -8.00
N ASP A 53 6.55 1.94 -8.68
CA ASP A 53 7.85 2.17 -8.06
C ASP A 53 7.96 3.63 -7.63
N LYS A 54 8.21 3.86 -6.35
CA LYS A 54 8.24 5.22 -5.77
C LYS A 54 9.63 5.83 -5.94
N THR A 55 9.66 7.11 -6.28
CA THR A 55 10.87 7.92 -6.25
C THR A 55 11.45 8.00 -4.83
N VAL A 56 12.71 8.42 -4.72
CA VAL A 56 13.38 8.63 -3.42
C VAL A 56 12.58 9.61 -2.57
N TYR A 57 12.09 10.71 -3.17
CA TYR A 57 11.31 11.74 -2.49
C TYR A 57 9.98 11.18 -1.96
N GLU A 58 9.20 10.49 -2.78
CA GLU A 58 7.93 9.88 -2.35
C GLU A 58 8.13 8.85 -1.23
N ARG A 59 9.22 8.06 -1.30
CA ARG A 59 9.59 7.14 -0.20
C ARG A 59 9.94 7.89 1.07
N GLY A 60 10.66 9.01 0.97
CA GLY A 60 10.98 9.89 2.09
C GLY A 60 9.72 10.41 2.78
N LEU A 61 8.82 11.02 2.03
CA LEU A 61 7.54 11.52 2.54
C LEU A 61 6.73 10.42 3.25
N LEU A 62 6.59 9.25 2.61
CA LEU A 62 5.85 8.15 3.18
C LEU A 62 6.49 7.64 4.48
N ARG A 63 7.82 7.54 4.53
CA ARG A 63 8.56 7.11 5.72
C ARG A 63 8.37 8.12 6.86
N SER A 64 8.44 9.42 6.58
CA SER A 64 8.16 10.46 7.57
C SER A 64 6.73 10.37 8.12
N CYS A 65 5.73 10.09 7.27
CA CYS A 65 4.37 9.87 7.73
C CYS A 65 4.24 8.63 8.62
N HIS A 66 4.97 7.55 8.33
CA HIS A 66 4.98 6.38 9.21
C HIS A 66 5.60 6.69 10.57
N SER A 67 6.78 7.31 10.59
CA SER A 67 7.45 7.67 11.84
C SER A 67 6.61 8.61 12.71
N GLU A 68 5.94 9.58 12.09
CA GLU A 68 5.05 10.49 12.82
C GLU A 68 3.76 9.80 13.29
N LEU A 69 3.22 8.86 12.50
CA LEU A 69 2.05 8.07 12.92
C LEU A 69 2.38 7.23 14.16
N ASP A 70 3.54 6.56 14.15
CA ASP A 70 4.01 5.73 15.25
C ASP A 70 4.23 6.59 16.51
N ARG A 71 4.92 7.73 16.39
CA ARG A 71 5.15 8.69 17.49
C ARG A 71 3.84 9.15 18.15
N ARG A 72 2.81 9.43 17.36
CA ARG A 72 1.50 9.87 17.87
C ARG A 72 0.72 8.74 18.51
N ALA A 73 0.77 7.55 17.94
CA ALA A 73 0.19 6.36 18.53
C ALA A 73 0.81 6.04 19.90
N GLU A 74 2.14 6.15 20.02
CA GLU A 74 2.87 6.05 21.28
C GLU A 74 2.50 7.15 22.29
N SER A 75 2.11 8.33 21.80
CA SER A 75 1.61 9.44 22.61
C SER A 75 0.13 9.28 23.04
N GLY A 76 -0.52 8.17 22.66
CA GLY A 76 -1.91 7.87 23.01
C GLY A 76 -2.95 8.43 22.03
N GLU A 77 -2.54 9.05 20.93
CA GLU A 77 -3.48 9.45 19.87
C GLU A 77 -4.00 8.20 19.14
N VAL A 78 -5.33 8.07 19.04
CA VAL A 78 -6.00 6.94 18.40
C VAL A 78 -6.74 7.37 17.14
N GLY A 79 -7.03 6.40 16.26
CA GLY A 79 -7.80 6.66 15.05
C GLY A 79 -7.03 7.46 14.01
N LEU A 80 -5.71 7.41 13.99
CA LEU A 80 -4.90 8.05 12.95
C LEU A 80 -4.61 7.07 11.81
N ARG A 81 -4.56 7.57 10.58
CA ARG A 81 -4.10 6.79 9.42
C ARG A 81 -3.44 7.65 8.36
N ILE A 82 -2.56 7.03 7.57
CA ILE A 82 -1.97 7.67 6.39
C ILE A 82 -2.95 7.58 5.22
N ARG A 83 -3.27 8.73 4.63
CA ARG A 83 -4.07 8.84 3.41
C ARG A 83 -3.37 9.77 2.41
N TYR A 84 -3.53 9.48 1.13
CA TYR A 84 -3.04 10.37 0.08
C TYR A 84 -4.04 11.51 -0.15
N VAL A 85 -3.56 12.76 -0.06
CA VAL A 85 -4.31 13.99 -0.36
C VAL A 85 -3.56 14.69 -1.49
N ASN A 86 -4.21 14.83 -2.65
CA ASN A 86 -3.60 15.39 -3.88
C ASN A 86 -2.29 14.68 -4.25
N GLY A 87 -2.23 13.36 -4.12
CA GLY A 87 -1.04 12.55 -4.42
C GLY A 87 0.06 12.58 -3.35
N VAL A 88 -0.10 13.35 -2.28
CA VAL A 88 0.89 13.44 -1.18
C VAL A 88 0.39 12.66 0.04
N PRO A 89 1.20 11.77 0.65
CA PRO A 89 0.81 11.07 1.87
C PRO A 89 0.70 12.06 3.03
N LYS A 90 -0.38 11.96 3.81
CA LYS A 90 -0.63 12.77 5.02
C LYS A 90 -1.27 11.90 6.10
N ILE A 91 -1.00 12.23 7.36
CA ILE A 91 -1.71 11.64 8.50
C ILE A 91 -3.04 12.38 8.65
N ILE A 92 -4.12 11.63 8.75
CA ILE A 92 -5.47 12.16 8.98
C ILE A 92 -6.12 11.45 10.17
N GLN A 93 -7.01 12.16 10.85
CA GLN A 93 -7.91 11.57 11.84
C GLN A 93 -9.01 10.80 11.11
N ASP A 94 -9.18 9.54 11.49
CA ASP A 94 -10.28 8.71 11.08
C ASP A 94 -11.52 9.05 11.91
N ASN A 95 -12.26 10.07 11.46
CA ASN A 95 -13.51 10.49 12.08
C ASN A 95 -14.68 9.54 11.76
N SER A 96 -14.45 8.22 11.66
CA SER A 96 -15.53 7.24 11.54
C SER A 96 -16.28 7.10 12.86
N LYS A 97 -17.00 8.15 13.28
CA LYS A 97 -18.15 8.01 14.17
C LYS A 97 -19.22 7.24 13.37
N ASN A 98 -19.64 6.09 13.88
CA ASN A 98 -20.68 5.18 13.34
C ASN A 98 -20.26 4.17 12.27
N ARG A 99 -19.38 3.21 12.62
CA ARG A 99 -19.57 1.83 12.13
C ARG A 99 -20.04 0.96 13.28
N VAL A 100 -21.30 0.52 13.18
CA VAL A 100 -21.94 -0.49 14.03
C VAL A 100 -21.00 -1.71 14.16
N PRO A 101 -20.82 -2.31 15.35
CA PRO A 101 -19.99 -3.49 15.51
C PRO A 101 -20.70 -4.69 14.87
N GLY A 102 -20.27 -5.06 13.67
CA GLY A 102 -20.79 -6.23 12.96
C GLY A 102 -19.69 -6.88 12.12
N SER A 103 -19.20 -8.01 12.63
CA SER A 103 -18.43 -9.08 11.98
C SER A 103 -17.33 -8.70 10.97
N GLY A 104 -16.09 -8.93 11.41
CA GLY A 104 -14.93 -8.98 10.54
C GLY A 104 -13.65 -9.25 11.32
N SER A 105 -13.63 -10.33 12.10
CA SER A 105 -12.45 -10.81 12.81
C SER A 105 -11.36 -11.25 11.81
N ASN A 106 -10.45 -10.35 11.48
CA ASN A 106 -9.13 -10.73 10.99
C ASN A 106 -8.17 -10.64 12.17
N HIS A 107 -7.91 -11.79 12.77
CA HIS A 107 -6.82 -11.97 13.71
C HIS A 107 -5.49 -11.59 13.04
N GLN A 108 -4.81 -10.66 13.67
CA GLN A 108 -3.40 -10.36 13.47
C GLN A 108 -2.60 -11.47 14.19
N PRO A 109 -1.68 -12.20 13.52
CA PRO A 109 -0.72 -13.01 14.24
C PRO A 109 0.32 -12.08 14.87
N GLN A 110 0.48 -12.21 16.19
CA GLN A 110 1.68 -11.81 16.93
C GLN A 110 2.64 -13.05 16.99
N PRO A 111 3.93 -12.85 17.32
CA PRO A 111 5.09 -13.50 16.71
C PRO A 111 5.22 -15.01 16.88
#